data_AF-A0A4Q7IPH2-F1
#
_entry.id   AF-A0A4Q7IPH2-F1
#
_cell.length_a   1.000
_cell.length_b   1.000
_cell.length_c   1.000
_cell.angle_alpha   90.00
_cell.angle_beta   90.00
_cell.angle_gamma   90.00
#
_symmetry.space_group_name_H-M   'P 1'
#
loop_
_entity.id
_entity.type
_entity.pdbx_description
1 polymer ?
#
loop_
_entity_poly.entity_id
_entity_poly.type
_entity_poly.pdbx_seq_one_letter_code
_entity_poly.pdbx_strand_id
1 'polypeptide(L)' 'MLKRRRTHQFKRNTAQTSPNRRRVMTKNSHKKVLNRRKAFAIMQMDEIANKEETAAQSS' A
#
# COMPACT_ATOMS: atom_id res chain seq x y z
N MET A 1 -17.35 13.56 -31.93
CA MET A 1 -16.81 12.74 -30.81
C MET A 1 -17.37 13.25 -29.49
N LEU A 2 -18.22 12.47 -28.81
CA LEU A 2 -18.74 12.84 -27.49
C LEU A 2 -17.56 13.02 -26.52
N LYS A 3 -17.30 14.25 -26.08
CA LYS A 3 -16.32 14.55 -25.03
C LYS A 3 -16.75 13.75 -23.79
N ARG A 4 -15.94 12.76 -23.38
CA ARG A 4 -16.15 12.04 -22.12
C ARG A 4 -16.13 13.06 -20.97
N ARG A 5 -17.31 13.52 -20.54
CA ARG A 5 -17.41 14.30 -19.30
C ARG A 5 -17.01 13.35 -18.18
N ARG A 6 -15.88 13.64 -17.53
CA ARG A 6 -15.36 12.86 -16.40
C ARG A 6 -16.23 13.13 -15.17
N THR A 7 -17.48 12.67 -15.20
CA THR A 7 -18.46 12.78 -14.11
C THR A 7 -18.17 11.80 -12.98
N HIS A 8 -17.25 10.85 -13.19
CA HIS A 8 -16.58 10.13 -12.11
C HIS A 8 -15.58 11.05 -11.41
N GLN A 9 -16.10 12.06 -10.70
CA GLN A 9 -15.44 12.55 -9.52
C GLN A 9 -15.37 11.34 -8.57
N PHE A 10 -14.21 10.70 -8.45
CA PHE A 10 -13.96 9.85 -7.28
C PHE A 10 -14.33 10.71 -6.08
N LYS A 11 -15.36 10.32 -5.31
CA LYS A 11 -16.11 11.15 -4.35
C LYS A 11 -15.27 11.81 -3.24
N ARG A 12 -13.95 11.67 -3.26
CA ARG A 12 -13.01 12.31 -2.36
C ARG A 12 -12.16 13.27 -3.18
N ASN A 13 -12.67 14.47 -3.42
CA ASN A 13 -11.90 15.59 -3.96
C ASN A 13 -10.87 16.04 -2.90
N THR A 14 -9.79 15.29 -2.74
CA THR A 14 -8.73 15.59 -1.75
C THR A 14 -8.02 16.90 -2.07
N ALA A 15 -8.01 17.31 -3.34
CA ALA A 15 -7.40 18.55 -3.83
C ALA A 15 -8.12 19.82 -3.34
N GLN A 16 -9.44 19.77 -3.14
CA GLN A 16 -10.26 20.92 -2.72
C GLN A 16 -10.73 20.82 -1.25
N THR A 17 -10.10 19.98 -0.43
CA THR A 17 -10.45 19.83 1.00
C THR A 17 -9.58 20.70 1.91
N SER A 18 -10.06 20.98 3.13
CA SER A 18 -9.27 21.72 4.12
C SER A 18 -7.89 21.05 4.34
N PRO A 19 -6.82 21.83 4.56
CA PRO A 19 -5.46 21.30 4.74
C PRO A 19 -5.37 20.19 5.79
N ASN A 20 -6.07 20.36 6.92
CA ASN A 20 -6.12 19.37 8.00
C ASN A 20 -6.77 18.06 7.56
N ARG A 21 -7.90 18.12 6.86
CA ARG A 21 -8.59 16.92 6.36
C ARG A 21 -7.76 16.19 5.32
N ARG A 22 -7.07 16.93 4.43
CA ARG A 22 -6.13 16.37 3.45
C ARG A 22 -4.98 15.64 4.13
N ARG A 23 -4.38 16.25 5.15
CA ARG A 23 -3.29 15.66 5.95
C ARG A 23 -3.71 14.36 6.63
N VAL A 24 -4.90 14.31 7.24
CA VAL A 24 -5.40 13.08 7.88
C VAL A 24 -5.61 11.97 6.85
N MET A 25 -6.21 12.30 5.70
CA MET A 25 -6.45 11.33 4.63
C MET A 25 -5.15 10.77 4.04
N THR A 26 -4.11 11.59 3.85
CA THR A 26 -2.80 11.15 3.32
C THR A 26 -1.95 10.43 4.37
N LYS A 27 -2.03 10.82 5.65
CA LYS A 27 -1.33 10.10 6.73
C LYS A 27 -1.83 8.66 6.85
N ASN A 28 -3.15 8.46 6.69
CA ASN A 28 -3.76 7.13 6.73
C ASN A 28 -3.34 6.27 5.52
N SER A 29 -3.24 6.84 4.31
CA SER A 29 -2.75 6.09 3.15
C SER A 29 -1.27 5.73 3.28
N HIS A 30 -0.44 6.65 3.77
CA HIS A 30 0.99 6.40 4.00
C HIS A 30 1.21 5.27 5.01
N LYS A 31 0.48 5.26 6.14
CA LYS A 31 0.56 4.18 7.14
C LYS A 31 0.18 2.83 6.55
N LYS A 32 -0.86 2.76 5.70
CA LYS A 32 -1.24 1.52 4.99
C LYS A 32 -0.14 1.02 4.06
N VAL A 33 0.46 1.90 3.26
CA VAL A 33 1.57 1.54 2.36
C VAL A 33 2.78 1.05 3.16
N LEU A 34 3.14 1.74 4.22
CA LEU A 34 4.26 1.36 5.08
C LEU A 34 4.05 0.01 5.75
N ASN A 35 2.85 -0.24 6.30
CA ASN A 35 2.51 -1.54 6.88
C ASN A 35 2.56 -2.66 5.85
N ARG A 36 2.10 -2.42 4.62
CA ARG A 36 2.18 -3.41 3.53
C ARG A 36 3.62 -3.77 3.18
N ARG A 37 4.50 -2.77 3.12
CA ARG A 37 5.94 -2.98 2.85
C ARG A 37 6.61 -3.77 3.97
N LYS A 38 6.28 -3.48 5.24
CA LYS A 38 6.78 -4.24 6.38
C LYS A 38 6.33 -5.70 6.35
N ALA A 39 5.04 -5.94 6.11
CA ALA A 39 4.51 -7.30 6.00
C ALA A 39 5.21 -8.08 4.87
N PHE A 40 5.39 -7.45 3.70
CA PHE A 40 6.10 -8.06 2.58
C PHE A 40 7.55 -8.42 2.92
N ALA A 41 8.28 -7.50 3.58
CA ALA A 41 9.65 -7.78 3.99
C ALA A 41 9.74 -8.96 4.97
N ILE A 42 8.81 -9.06 5.93
CA ILE A 42 8.76 -10.20 6.87
C ILE A 42 8.51 -11.50 6.11
N MET A 43 7.53 -11.53 5.21
CA MET A 43 7.23 -12.71 4.40
C MET A 43 8.44 -13.16 3.56
N GLN A 44 9.19 -12.21 2.98
CA GLN A 44 10.42 -12.54 2.24
C GLN A 44 11.51 -13.14 3.13
N MET A 45 11.67 -12.62 4.35
CA MET A 45 12.65 -13.15 5.30
C MET A 45 12.24 -14.55 5.77
N ASP A 46 10.96 -14.78 6.04
CA ASP A 46 10.42 -16.09 6.40
C ASP A 46 10.59 -17.09 5.24
N GLU A 47 10.36 -16.68 4.00
CA GLU A 47 10.60 -17.51 2.81
C GLU A 47 12.07 -17.90 2.65
N ILE A 48 13.00 -17.01 2.98
CA ILE A 48 14.44 -17.29 2.93
C ILE A 48 14.82 -18.26 4.05
N ALA A 49 14.38 -18.00 5.28
CA ALA A 49 14.65 -18.87 6.43
C ALA A 49 14.11 -20.30 6.19
N ASN A 50 12.88 -20.43 5.70
CA ASN A 50 12.30 -21.74 5.38
C ASN A 50 13.09 -22.47 4.28
N LYS A 51 13.62 -21.76 3.28
CA LYS A 51 14.48 -22.38 2.25
C LYS A 51 15.79 -22.88 2.83
N GLU A 52 16.42 -22.10 3.70
CA GLU A 52 17.66 -22.50 4.39
C GLU A 52 17.43 -23.73 5.28
N GLU A 53 16.33 -23.79 6.02
CA GLU A 53 15.97 -24.96 6.84
C GLU A 53 15.72 -26.22 5.99
N THR A 54 14.99 -26.11 4.87
CA THR A 54 14.79 -27.25 3.97
C THR A 54 16.09 -27.73 3.31
N ALA A 55 17.00 -26.81 2.98
CA ALA A 55 18.31 -27.17 2.44
C ALA A 55 19.16 -27.91 3.49
N ALA A 56 19.18 -27.43 4.73
CA ALA A 56 19.91 -28.04 5.84
C ALA A 56 19.37 -29.43 6.25
N GLN A 57 18.07 -29.70 6.06
CA GLN A 57 17.49 -31.02 6.32
C GLN A 57 17.73 -32.04 5.20
N SER A 58 18.11 -31.57 4.01
CA SER A 58 18.39 -32.43 2.84
C SER A 58 19.85 -32.86 2.71
N SER A 59 20.74 -32.32 3.54
CA SER A 59 22.17 -32.65 3.65
C SER A 59 22.46 -33.57 4.83
#